data_AF-A0A368QMF2-F1
#
_entry.id   AF-A0A368QMF2-F1
#
_cell.length_a   1.000
_cell.length_b   1.000
_cell.length_c   1.000
_cell.angle_alpha   90.00
_cell.angle_beta   90.00
_cell.angle_gamma   90.00
#
_symmetry.space_group_name_H-M   'P 1'
#
loop_
_entity.id
_entity.type
_entity.pdbx_description
1 polymer ?
#
loop_
_entity_poly.entity_id
_entity_poly.type
_entity_poly.pdbx_seq_one_letter_code
_entity_poly.pdbx_strand_id
1 'polypeptide(L)'
;MVPSPRKNLSAAAAIVLLLIVMTAEMSCVEGNYCKHLSGKYHGWCIDDWHCDNTCLDEDKVNNLSGDCHDFPPRCYCWTHC
;
A
#
# COMPACT_ATOMS: atom_id res chain seq x y z
N MET A 1 -43.41 -12.61 -41.49
CA MET A 1 -43.05 -12.21 -40.11
C MET A 1 -41.59 -12.53 -39.88
N VAL A 2 -40.74 -11.52 -39.65
CA VAL A 2 -39.35 -11.74 -39.23
C VAL A 2 -39.35 -12.13 -37.75
N PRO A 3 -38.76 -13.25 -37.32
CA PRO A 3 -38.71 -13.61 -35.91
C PRO A 3 -37.85 -12.58 -35.17
N SER A 4 -38.44 -11.87 -34.22
CA SER A 4 -37.69 -11.00 -33.31
C SER A 4 -36.69 -11.86 -32.53
N PRO A 5 -35.38 -11.52 -32.51
CA PRO A 5 -34.41 -12.26 -31.72
C PRO A 5 -34.77 -12.07 -30.25
N ARG A 6 -35.24 -13.13 -29.59
CA ARG A 6 -35.39 -13.14 -28.13
C ARG A 6 -33.98 -13.13 -27.55
N LYS A 7 -33.46 -11.94 -27.26
CA LYS A 7 -32.24 -11.76 -26.49
C LYS A 7 -32.51 -12.37 -25.12
N ASN A 8 -31.84 -13.47 -24.79
CA ASN A 8 -31.96 -14.14 -23.50
C ASN A 8 -31.30 -13.26 -22.43
N LEU A 9 -32.01 -12.21 -22.00
CA LEU A 9 -31.57 -11.21 -21.01
C LEU A 9 -31.06 -11.88 -19.71
N SER A 10 -31.61 -13.06 -19.37
CA SER A 10 -31.18 -13.89 -18.25
C SER A 10 -29.74 -14.41 -18.39
N ALA A 11 -29.34 -14.87 -19.59
CA ALA A 11 -27.99 -15.36 -19.83
C ALA A 11 -26.97 -14.20 -19.82
N ALA A 12 -27.35 -13.04 -20.37
CA ALA A 12 -26.51 -11.85 -20.32
C ALA A 12 -26.30 -11.36 -18.88
N ALA A 13 -27.35 -11.37 -18.05
CA ALA A 13 -27.25 -11.01 -16.64
C ALA A 13 -26.37 -11.98 -15.84
N ALA A 14 -26.47 -13.29 -16.11
CA ALA A 14 -25.62 -14.30 -15.47
C ALA A 14 -24.13 -14.13 -15.82
N ILE A 15 -23.82 -13.80 -17.07
CA ILE A 15 -22.45 -13.54 -17.52
C ILE A 15 -21.90 -12.28 -16.84
N VAL A 16 -22.68 -11.20 -16.78
CA VAL A 16 -22.28 -9.96 -16.09
C VAL A 16 -22.04 -10.22 -14.60
N LEU A 17 -22.91 -10.99 -13.94
CA LEU A 17 -22.74 -11.35 -12.54
C LEU A 17 -21.47 -12.17 -12.30
N LEU A 18 -21.19 -13.17 -13.16
CA LEU A 18 -19.96 -13.95 -13.11
C LEU A 18 -18.71 -13.07 -13.26
N LEU A 19 -18.72 -12.12 -14.18
CA LEU A 19 -17.60 -11.18 -14.38
C LEU A 19 -17.36 -10.29 -13.15
N ILE A 20 -18.42 -9.85 -12.47
CA ILE A 20 -18.29 -9.04 -11.25
C ILE A 20 -17.64 -9.85 -10.12
N VAL A 21 -18.06 -11.11 -9.93
CA VAL A 21 -17.54 -11.98 -8.86
C VAL A 21 -16.05 -12.26 -9.02
N MET A 22 -15.54 -12.44 -10.25
CA MET A 22 -14.11 -12.74 -10.48
C MET A 22 -13.14 -11.56 -10.22
N THR A 23 -13.66 -10.35 -10.00
CA THR A 23 -12.83 -9.17 -9.70
C THR A 23 -12.66 -8.91 -8.21
N ALA A 24 -13.32 -9.70 -7.35
CA ALA A 24 -13.37 -9.46 -5.90
C ALA A 24 -12.16 -9.98 -5.13
N GLU A 25 -11.24 -10.70 -5.77
CA GLU A 25 -10.06 -11.30 -5.14
C GLU A 25 -8.78 -10.52 -5.44
N MET A 26 -8.75 -9.24 -5.04
CA MET A 26 -7.50 -8.50 -4.84
C MET A 26 -7.44 -8.05 -3.39
N SER A 27 -7.02 -8.98 -2.53
CA SER A 27 -6.55 -8.62 -1.19
C SER A 27 -5.27 -7.80 -1.33
N CYS A 28 -5.23 -6.60 -0.75
CA CYS A 28 -3.96 -5.91 -0.57
C CYS A 28 -3.08 -6.79 0.33
N VAL A 29 -1.96 -7.28 -0.20
CA VAL A 29 -0.93 -7.86 0.65
C VAL A 29 -0.28 -6.67 1.35
N GLU A 30 -0.81 -6.27 2.51
CA GLU A 30 -0.05 -5.38 3.40
C GLU A 30 1.24 -6.12 3.74
N GLY A 31 2.37 -5.58 3.25
CA GLY A 31 3.67 -6.05 3.70
C GLY A 31 3.76 -5.86 5.22
N ASN A 32 4.32 -6.83 5.93
CA ASN A 32 4.63 -6.64 7.33
C ASN A 32 5.76 -5.60 7.40
N TYR A 33 5.42 -4.37 7.76
CA TYR A 33 6.40 -3.30 7.93
C TYR A 33 6.62 -3.02 9.41
N CYS A 34 7.89 -2.99 9.80
CA CYS A 34 8.35 -2.71 11.14
C CYS A 34 9.07 -1.37 11.14
N LYS A 35 8.87 -0.56 12.19
CA LYS A 35 9.63 0.67 12.38
C LYS A 35 10.63 0.56 13.53
N HIS A 36 11.82 1.12 13.33
CA HIS A 36 12.83 1.26 14.38
C HIS A 36 13.33 2.70 14.44
N LEU A 37 13.88 3.11 15.59
CA LEU A 37 14.45 4.45 15.73
C LEU A 37 15.68 4.59 14.82
N SER A 38 15.80 5.71 14.12
CA SER A 38 16.99 6.04 13.34
C SER A 38 18.22 6.18 14.25
N GLY A 39 19.36 5.64 13.80
CA GLY A 39 20.65 5.72 14.52
C GLY A 39 21.49 6.96 14.17
N LYS A 40 21.21 7.62 13.04
CA LYS A 40 21.98 8.77 12.52
C LYS A 40 21.19 10.07 12.47
N TYR A 41 19.86 10.06 12.63
CA TYR A 41 19.08 11.30 12.65
C TYR A 41 19.32 12.06 13.94
N HIS A 42 19.49 13.39 13.84
CA HIS A 42 19.83 14.23 14.97
C HIS A 42 18.85 15.41 15.09
N GLY A 43 18.46 15.72 16.32
CA GLY A 43 17.53 16.81 16.61
C GLY A 43 16.06 16.38 16.58
N TRP A 44 15.17 17.36 16.56
CA TRP A 44 13.73 17.12 16.45
C TRP A 44 13.36 16.82 15.02
N CYS A 45 12.59 15.74 14.84
CA CYS A 45 12.09 15.36 13.53
C CYS A 45 10.93 16.28 13.14
N ILE A 46 11.20 17.26 12.29
CA ILE A 46 10.21 18.25 11.82
C ILE A 46 9.81 18.01 10.37
N ASP A 47 10.70 17.37 9.61
CA ASP A 47 10.55 17.13 8.18
C ASP A 47 10.79 15.65 7.87
N ASP A 48 9.72 14.97 7.46
CA ASP A 48 9.73 13.55 7.10
C ASP A 48 10.73 13.29 5.96
N TRP A 49 10.92 14.23 5.03
CA TRP A 49 11.85 14.04 3.91
C TRP A 49 13.31 13.93 4.37
N HIS A 50 13.72 14.70 5.37
CA HIS A 50 15.06 14.55 5.95
C HIS A 50 15.19 13.24 6.74
N CYS A 51 14.12 12.79 7.40
CA CYS A 51 14.11 11.51 8.10
C CYS A 51 14.24 10.34 7.12
N ASP A 52 13.42 10.35 6.06
CA ASP A 52 13.44 9.37 4.99
C ASP A 52 14.83 9.22 4.36
N ASN A 53 15.43 10.33 3.92
CA ASN A 53 16.78 10.31 3.36
C ASN A 53 17.83 9.77 4.34
N THR A 54 17.71 10.13 5.63
CA THR A 54 18.62 9.62 6.66
C THR A 54 18.48 8.11 6.83
N CYS A 55 17.24 7.60 6.87
CA CYS A 55 16.95 6.18 6.96
C CYS A 55 17.47 5.41 5.74
N LEU A 56 17.27 5.93 4.53
CA LEU A 56 17.81 5.31 3.32
C LEU A 56 19.35 5.33 3.31
N ASP A 57 20.00 6.39 3.80
CA ASP A 57 21.46 6.44 3.93
C ASP A 57 22.04 5.66 5.12
N GLU A 58 21.21 5.30 6.10
CA GLU A 58 21.57 4.36 7.16
C GLU A 58 21.72 2.94 6.63
N ASP A 59 20.74 2.47 5.86
CA ASP A 59 20.74 1.15 5.26
C ASP A 59 19.90 1.13 3.98
N LYS A 60 20.56 1.27 2.83
CA LYS A 60 19.91 1.31 1.50
C LYS A 60 19.24 0.00 1.10
N VAL A 61 19.57 -1.10 1.78
CA VAL A 61 19.09 -2.44 1.44
C VAL A 61 17.87 -2.79 2.28
N ASN A 62 17.92 -2.50 3.58
CA ASN A 62 16.88 -2.95 4.52
C ASN A 62 15.86 -1.85 4.87
N ASN A 63 16.25 -0.57 4.84
CA ASN A 63 15.33 0.53 5.09
C ASN A 63 14.58 0.89 3.80
N LEU A 64 13.26 0.99 3.94
CA LEU A 64 12.33 1.28 2.85
C LEU A 64 11.94 2.75 2.81
N SER A 65 11.82 3.37 3.98
CA SER A 65 11.44 4.78 4.14
C SER A 65 11.73 5.26 5.58
N GLY A 66 11.43 6.52 5.88
CA GLY A 66 11.40 7.05 7.24
C GLY A 66 10.46 8.23 7.41
N ASP A 67 9.90 8.38 8.61
CA ASP A 67 9.01 9.50 8.96
C ASP A 67 9.11 9.91 10.44
N CYS A 68 8.59 11.09 10.74
CA CYS A 68 8.58 11.67 12.07
C CYS A 68 7.37 11.20 12.88
N HIS A 69 7.65 10.57 14.03
CA HIS A 69 6.63 10.11 14.98
C HIS A 69 6.95 10.58 16.41
N ASP A 70 6.01 10.37 17.34
CA ASP A 70 6.08 10.71 18.76
C ASP A 70 6.03 12.21 19.11
N PHE A 71 6.03 12.50 20.42
CA PHE A 71 6.17 13.84 21.01
C PHE A 71 7.12 13.77 22.23
N PRO A 72 8.32 14.37 22.19
CA PRO A 72 8.90 15.15 21.08
C PRO A 72 9.16 14.27 19.85
N PRO A 73 9.08 14.85 18.63
CA PRO A 73 9.11 14.06 17.42
C PRO A 73 10.51 13.49 17.15
N ARG A 74 10.54 12.21 16.80
CA ARG A 74 11.73 11.39 16.53
C ARG A 74 11.60 10.75 15.15
N CYS A 75 12.74 10.53 14.50
CA CYS A 75 12.79 9.87 13.21
C CYS A 75 12.77 8.34 13.38
N TYR A 76 11.85 7.68 12.67
CA TYR A 76 11.78 6.22 12.60
C TYR A 76 11.99 5.75 11.17
N CYS A 77 12.73 4.66 11.00
CA CYS A 77 12.96 4.00 9.72
C CYS A 77 12.05 2.79 9.59
N TRP A 78 11.42 2.64 8.42
CA TRP A 78 10.58 1.51 8.06
C TRP A 78 11.39 0.43 7.36
N THR A 79 11.15 -0.82 7.72
CA THR A 79 11.83 -2.01 7.21
C THR A 79 10.80 -3.11 6.97
N HIS A 80 11.14 -4.11 6.17
CA HIS A 80 10.39 -5.35 6.19
C HIS A 80 10.59 -6.07 7.54
N CYS A 81 9.49 -6.48 8.16
CA CYS A 81 9.51 -7.64 9.04
C CYS A 81 9.49 -8.90 8.14
#